data_AF-A0A8T7GSH3-F1
#
_entry.id   AF-A0A8T7GSH3-F1
#
_cell.length_a   1.000
_cell.length_b   1.000
_cell.length_c   1.000
_cell.angle_alpha   90.00
_cell.angle_beta   90.00
_cell.angle_gamma   90.00
#
_symmetry.space_group_name_H-M   'P 1'
#
loop_
_entity.id
_entity.type
_entity.pdbx_description
1 polymer ?
#
loop_
_entity_poly.entity_id
_entity_poly.type
_entity_poly.pdbx_seq_one_letter_code
_entity_poly.pdbx_strand_id
1 'polypeptide(L)'
;MVIGTIGFLLAFTYYPEKHVNVKIDEQCYELLDVSNEKYKILRAQNEINIKKMQVKLIEYNNASLPIIFSGFKESIDDFIKDYEIRNIISVQKVSDNPTFDKFIIKATLSKTDLEKIVNDLTPKDFYPTLSVKGSLGLGPNKYISNEEGKEISAKSYEFMQKGIKNIVESNTEGVKAAECRFV
;
A
#
# COMPACT_ATOMS: atom_id res chain seq x y z
N MET A 1 8.67 -28.92 6.38
CA MET A 1 8.21 -28.15 5.22
C MET A 1 8.10 -26.70 5.66
N VAL A 2 9.12 -25.89 5.36
CA VAL A 2 9.17 -24.48 5.78
C VAL A 2 8.28 -23.71 4.81
N ILE A 3 7.03 -23.46 5.21
CA ILE A 3 6.11 -22.62 4.45
C ILE A 3 6.58 -21.19 4.68
N GLY A 4 7.45 -20.73 3.78
CA GLY A 4 7.94 -19.37 3.75
C GLY A 4 6.76 -18.42 3.67
N THR A 5 6.59 -17.63 4.72
CA THR A 5 5.67 -16.50 4.78
C THR A 5 5.97 -15.54 3.62
N ILE A 6 5.13 -15.53 2.59
CA ILE A 6 5.00 -14.35 1.73
C ILE A 6 4.08 -13.38 2.49
N GLY A 7 4.61 -12.86 3.60
CA GLY A 7 4.17 -11.56 4.08
C GLY A 7 4.77 -10.57 3.09
N PHE A 8 3.93 -9.90 2.31
CA PHE A 8 4.38 -8.69 1.63
C PHE A 8 4.79 -7.69 2.71
N LEU A 9 6.09 -7.71 3.04
CA LEU A 9 6.77 -6.61 3.69
C LEU A 9 6.82 -5.48 2.65
N LEU A 10 5.74 -4.72 2.54
CA LEU A 10 5.90 -3.28 2.27
C LEU A 10 6.19 -2.61 3.61
N ALA A 11 7.25 -3.08 4.28
CA ALA A 11 7.91 -2.32 5.33
C ALA A 11 8.78 -1.26 4.65
N PHE A 12 8.14 -0.38 3.90
CA PHE A 12 8.65 0.97 3.81
C PHE A 12 8.29 1.59 5.16
N THR A 13 9.22 1.45 6.09
CA THR A 13 9.28 2.25 7.30
C THR A 13 8.88 3.67 6.94
N TYR A 14 7.79 4.15 7.54
CA TYR A 14 7.47 5.58 7.54
C TYR A 14 8.59 6.25 8.34
N TYR A 15 9.68 6.57 7.64
CA TYR A 15 10.53 7.67 7.99
C TYR A 15 10.14 8.77 7.00
N PRO A 16 9.72 9.96 7.45
CA PRO A 16 9.51 11.08 6.56
C PRO A 16 10.89 11.51 6.04
N GLU A 17 11.40 10.80 5.03
CA GLU A 17 12.60 11.22 4.33
C GLU A 17 12.26 12.54 3.63
N LYS A 18 13.00 13.59 4.01
CA LYS A 18 12.85 14.93 3.45
C LYS A 18 13.15 14.95 1.95
N HIS A 19 13.82 13.92 1.45
CA HIS A 19 14.26 13.77 0.08
C HIS A 19 14.34 12.29 -0.30
N VAL A 20 14.18 11.97 -1.59
CA VAL A 20 14.31 10.59 -2.10
C VAL A 20 15.35 10.57 -3.21
N ASN A 21 16.27 9.61 -3.18
CA ASN A 21 17.22 9.38 -4.28
C ASN A 21 16.63 8.38 -5.26
N VAL A 22 16.61 8.74 -6.54
CA VAL A 22 16.10 7.91 -7.63
C VAL A 22 17.13 7.78 -8.75
N LYS A 23 17.15 6.63 -9.41
CA LYS A 23 18.00 6.37 -10.58
C LYS A 23 17.14 6.27 -11.84
N ILE A 24 17.42 7.10 -12.84
CA ILE A 24 16.75 7.14 -14.14
C ILE A 24 17.82 7.19 -15.23
N ASP A 25 17.77 6.26 -16.19
CA ASP A 25 18.70 6.20 -17.33
C ASP A 25 20.18 6.34 -16.91
N GLU A 26 20.56 5.57 -15.88
CA GLU A 26 21.88 5.56 -15.23
C GLU A 26 22.29 6.82 -14.46
N GLN A 27 21.49 7.88 -14.52
CA GLN A 27 21.70 9.11 -13.76
C GLN A 27 20.90 9.10 -12.46
N CYS A 28 21.42 9.76 -11.44
CA CYS A 28 20.79 9.82 -10.14
C CYS A 28 20.34 11.22 -9.77
N TYR A 29 19.16 11.29 -9.19
CA TYR A 29 18.48 12.52 -8.83
C TYR A 29 17.99 12.44 -7.40
N GLU A 30 18.10 13.55 -6.70
CA GLU A 30 17.48 13.78 -5.41
C GLU A 30 16.19 14.57 -5.65
N LEU A 31 15.07 14.00 -5.22
CA LEU A 31 13.75 14.62 -5.26
C LEU A 31 13.52 15.34 -3.92
N LEU A 32 13.40 16.66 -3.99
CA LEU A 32 13.21 17.60 -2.90
C LEU A 32 11.84 18.28 -3.01
N ASP A 33 11.33 18.79 -1.89
CA ASP A 33 10.16 19.65 -1.81
C ASP A 33 9.00 19.20 -2.71
N VAL A 34 8.64 20.01 -3.72
CA VAL A 34 7.55 19.77 -4.67
C VAL A 34 7.69 18.43 -5.39
N SER A 35 8.92 18.05 -5.77
CA SER A 35 9.17 16.79 -6.47
C SER A 35 9.11 15.58 -5.53
N ASN A 36 9.51 15.74 -4.27
CA ASN A 36 9.30 14.72 -3.24
C ASN A 36 7.80 14.54 -2.95
N GLU A 37 7.01 15.62 -2.90
CA GLU A 37 5.55 15.54 -2.74
C GLU A 37 4.88 14.81 -3.91
N LYS A 38 5.28 15.09 -5.15
CA LYS A 38 4.82 14.34 -6.32
C LYS A 38 5.17 12.86 -6.23
N TYR A 39 6.37 12.52 -5.76
CA TYR A 39 6.80 11.14 -5.56
C TYR A 39 5.94 10.41 -4.51
N LYS A 40 5.63 11.05 -3.38
CA LYS A 40 4.75 10.47 -2.34
C LYS A 40 3.34 10.23 -2.85
N ILE A 41 2.79 11.15 -3.65
CA ILE A 41 1.49 10.97 -4.33
C ILE A 41 1.54 9.81 -5.33
N LEU A 42 2.60 9.72 -6.13
CA LEU A 42 2.81 8.62 -7.07
C LEU A 42 2.84 7.26 -6.35
N ARG A 43 3.53 7.19 -5.21
CA ARG A 43 3.56 5.98 -4.38
C ARG A 43 2.17 5.63 -3.85
N ALA A 44 1.42 6.60 -3.35
CA ALA A 44 0.04 6.39 -2.92
C ALA A 44 -0.86 5.87 -4.06
N GLN A 45 -0.71 6.39 -5.28
CA GLN A 45 -1.41 5.88 -6.46
C GLN A 45 -1.01 4.44 -6.80
N ASN A 46 0.27 4.11 -6.66
CA ASN A 46 0.76 2.76 -6.90
C ASN A 46 0.17 1.72 -5.92
N GLU A 47 0.05 2.07 -4.64
CA GLU A 47 -0.63 1.21 -3.65
C GLU A 47 -2.07 0.90 -4.04
N ILE A 48 -2.82 1.89 -4.55
CA ILE A 48 -4.18 1.69 -5.06
C ILE A 48 -4.17 0.76 -6.27
N ASN A 49 -3.23 0.97 -7.21
CA ASN A 49 -3.13 0.14 -8.41
C ASN A 49 -2.82 -1.32 -8.07
N ILE A 50 -1.93 -1.57 -7.11
CA ILE A 50 -1.61 -2.92 -6.62
C ILE A 50 -2.88 -3.59 -6.08
N LYS A 51 -3.62 -2.91 -5.20
CA LYS A 51 -4.85 -3.47 -4.60
C LYS A 51 -5.91 -3.75 -5.68
N LYS A 52 -6.07 -2.86 -6.66
CA LYS A 52 -6.98 -3.07 -7.81
C LYS A 52 -6.56 -4.27 -8.64
N MET A 53 -5.27 -4.46 -8.91
CA MET A 53 -4.78 -5.63 -9.66
C MET A 53 -5.03 -6.93 -8.88
N GLN A 54 -4.76 -6.94 -7.56
CA GLN A 54 -5.02 -8.10 -6.71
C GLN A 54 -6.49 -8.52 -6.73
N VAL A 55 -7.42 -7.58 -6.59
CA VAL A 55 -8.87 -7.88 -6.62
C VAL A 55 -9.31 -8.40 -7.99
N LYS A 56 -8.75 -7.86 -9.08
CA LYS A 56 -9.10 -8.27 -10.46
C LYS A 56 -8.72 -9.72 -10.78
N LEU A 57 -7.66 -10.26 -10.18
CA LEU A 57 -7.24 -11.65 -10.40
C LEU A 57 -8.17 -12.67 -9.74
N ILE A 58 -8.99 -12.24 -8.78
CA ILE A 58 -9.89 -13.13 -8.07
C ILE A 58 -11.17 -13.26 -8.89
N GLU A 59 -11.44 -14.42 -9.46
CA GLU A 59 -12.60 -14.59 -10.35
C GLU A 59 -13.94 -14.63 -9.61
N TYR A 60 -13.98 -15.28 -8.44
CA TYR A 60 -15.23 -15.57 -7.73
C TYR A 60 -15.70 -14.43 -6.81
N ASN A 61 -16.89 -13.89 -7.07
CA ASN A 61 -17.47 -12.79 -6.29
C ASN A 61 -17.72 -13.08 -4.80
N ASN A 62 -17.95 -14.35 -4.47
CA ASN A 62 -18.16 -14.84 -3.10
C ASN A 62 -16.92 -15.51 -2.49
N ALA A 63 -15.74 -15.38 -3.12
CA ALA A 63 -14.48 -15.84 -2.54
C ALA A 63 -14.31 -15.25 -1.13
N SER A 64 -14.12 -16.10 -0.13
CA SER A 64 -13.75 -15.67 1.23
C SER A 64 -12.26 -15.34 1.26
N LEU A 65 -11.94 -14.06 1.40
CA LEU A 65 -10.60 -13.52 1.31
C LEU A 65 -10.11 -13.08 2.69
N PRO A 66 -8.95 -13.58 3.14
CA PRO A 66 -8.36 -13.10 4.39
C PRO A 66 -7.86 -11.68 4.19
N ILE A 67 -8.26 -10.78 5.07
CA ILE A 67 -7.81 -9.39 5.08
C ILE A 67 -7.17 -9.05 6.41
N ILE A 68 -6.29 -8.05 6.38
CA ILE A 68 -5.68 -7.45 7.56
C ILE A 68 -5.77 -5.93 7.43
N PHE A 69 -6.10 -5.23 8.52
CA PHE A 69 -6.07 -3.77 8.56
C PHE A 69 -5.69 -3.29 9.96
N SER A 70 -5.29 -2.03 10.07
CA SER A 70 -4.84 -1.46 11.34
C SER A 70 -5.19 0.00 11.47
N GLY A 71 -5.27 0.48 12.70
CA GLY A 71 -5.70 1.83 13.00
C GLY A 71 -5.92 2.06 14.48
N PHE A 72 -6.29 3.28 14.83
CA PHE A 72 -6.79 3.58 16.17
C PHE A 72 -8.19 3.00 16.34
N LYS A 73 -8.56 2.67 17.58
CA LYS A 73 -9.82 1.99 17.90
C LYS A 73 -11.05 2.65 17.27
N GLU A 74 -11.24 3.94 17.49
CA GLU A 74 -12.41 4.67 16.95
C GLU A 74 -12.48 4.57 15.42
N SER A 75 -11.36 4.80 14.72
CA SER A 75 -11.31 4.69 13.27
C SER A 75 -11.51 3.26 12.75
N ILE A 76 -11.15 2.25 13.52
CA ILE A 76 -11.41 0.84 13.20
C ILE A 76 -12.90 0.54 13.35
N ASP A 77 -13.52 0.99 14.44
CA ASP A 77 -14.94 0.76 14.70
C ASP A 77 -15.80 1.41 13.61
N ASP A 78 -15.46 2.65 13.21
CA ASP A 78 -16.09 3.33 12.07
C ASP A 78 -15.90 2.55 10.77
N PHE A 79 -14.68 2.12 10.46
CA PHE A 79 -14.39 1.36 9.24
C PHE A 79 -15.15 0.01 9.17
N ILE A 80 -15.23 -0.71 10.29
CA ILE A 80 -15.98 -1.97 10.40
C ILE A 80 -17.47 -1.72 10.15
N LYS A 81 -18.01 -0.63 10.69
CA LYS A 81 -19.41 -0.25 10.53
C LYS A 81 -19.73 0.18 9.09
N ASP A 82 -18.93 1.06 8.51
CA ASP A 82 -19.15 1.63 7.18
C ASP A 82 -19.14 0.56 6.07
N TYR A 83 -18.29 -0.46 6.22
CA TYR A 83 -18.17 -1.56 5.26
C TYR A 83 -18.82 -2.87 5.73
N GLU A 84 -19.58 -2.83 6.83
CA GLU A 84 -20.27 -3.97 7.41
C GLU A 84 -19.39 -5.23 7.57
N ILE A 85 -18.17 -5.07 8.09
CA ILE A 85 -17.21 -6.18 8.23
C ILE A 85 -17.62 -7.09 9.39
N ARG A 86 -18.25 -8.23 9.08
CA ARG A 86 -18.81 -9.13 10.11
C ARG A 86 -17.85 -10.21 10.61
N ASN A 87 -17.06 -10.81 9.71
CA ASN A 87 -16.27 -11.99 10.05
C ASN A 87 -14.86 -11.61 10.55
N ILE A 88 -14.81 -11.06 11.76
CA ILE A 88 -13.57 -10.74 12.47
C ILE A 88 -12.96 -12.04 13.03
N ILE A 89 -11.74 -12.35 12.61
CA ILE A 89 -10.99 -13.53 13.07
C ILE A 89 -10.23 -13.20 14.36
N SER A 90 -9.55 -12.05 14.40
CA SER A 90 -8.74 -11.67 15.55
C SER A 90 -8.58 -10.16 15.66
N VAL A 91 -8.52 -9.67 16.89
CA VAL A 91 -8.20 -8.30 17.25
C VAL A 91 -6.96 -8.32 18.12
N GLN A 92 -5.89 -7.65 17.69
CA GLN A 92 -4.63 -7.58 18.41
C GLN A 92 -4.27 -6.13 18.72
N LYS A 93 -4.07 -5.81 20.00
CA LYS A 93 -3.53 -4.52 20.41
C LYS A 93 -2.04 -4.44 20.07
N VAL A 94 -1.60 -3.32 19.49
CA VAL A 94 -0.18 -3.12 19.11
C VAL A 94 0.69 -2.83 20.33
N SER A 95 0.12 -2.19 21.36
CA SER A 95 0.83 -1.84 22.59
C SER A 95 -0.12 -1.82 23.78
N ASP A 96 0.36 -2.23 24.95
CA ASP A 96 -0.40 -2.10 26.20
C ASP A 96 -0.49 -0.65 26.68
N ASN A 97 0.28 0.27 26.10
CA ASN A 97 0.21 1.69 26.44
C ASN A 97 -1.20 2.26 26.15
N PRO A 98 -1.92 2.77 27.16
CA PRO A 98 -3.28 3.30 26.98
C PRO A 98 -3.34 4.55 26.09
N THR A 99 -2.24 5.29 25.91
CA THR A 99 -2.20 6.45 25.00
C THR A 99 -1.98 6.04 23.54
N PHE A 100 -1.65 4.77 23.27
CA PHE A 100 -1.41 4.25 21.93
C PHE A 100 -2.40 3.12 21.63
N ASP A 101 -3.66 3.50 21.45
CA ASP A 101 -4.78 2.57 21.27
C ASP A 101 -4.90 2.11 19.81
N LYS A 102 -3.81 1.55 19.27
CA LYS A 102 -3.71 1.03 17.91
C LYS A 102 -3.92 -0.47 17.89
N PHE A 103 -4.69 -0.94 16.92
CA PHE A 103 -5.01 -2.36 16.74
C PHE A 103 -4.65 -2.86 15.35
N ILE A 104 -4.44 -4.16 15.26
CA ILE A 104 -4.35 -4.93 14.03
C ILE A 104 -5.54 -5.90 14.04
N ILE A 105 -6.34 -5.85 12.99
CA ILE A 105 -7.54 -6.65 12.82
C ILE A 105 -7.28 -7.63 11.69
N LYS A 106 -7.59 -8.91 11.92
CA LYS A 106 -7.68 -9.92 10.86
C LYS A 106 -9.14 -10.29 10.69
N ALA A 107 -9.60 -10.35 9.45
CA ALA A 107 -10.98 -10.65 9.12
C ALA A 107 -11.06 -11.40 7.79
N THR A 108 -12.27 -11.76 7.37
CA THR A 108 -12.52 -12.17 5.99
C THR A 108 -13.58 -11.31 5.34
N LEU A 109 -13.45 -11.10 4.03
CA LEU A 109 -14.45 -10.44 3.19
C LEU A 109 -14.75 -11.27 1.95
N SER A 110 -15.92 -11.05 1.36
CA SER A 110 -16.17 -11.47 -0.02
C SER A 110 -15.31 -10.63 -0.98
N LYS A 111 -15.04 -11.13 -2.19
CA LYS A 111 -14.43 -10.30 -3.25
C LYS A 111 -15.24 -9.03 -3.49
N THR A 112 -16.57 -9.14 -3.51
CA THR A 112 -17.46 -8.00 -3.78
C THR A 112 -17.28 -6.89 -2.73
N ASP A 113 -17.19 -7.26 -1.46
CA ASP A 113 -17.04 -6.27 -0.39
C ASP A 113 -15.61 -5.69 -0.36
N LEU A 114 -14.60 -6.51 -0.64
CA LEU A 114 -13.24 -6.02 -0.82
C LEU A 114 -13.14 -5.05 -2.00
N GLU A 115 -13.81 -5.35 -3.12
CA GLU A 115 -13.82 -4.51 -4.32
C GLU A 115 -14.46 -3.15 -4.06
N LYS A 116 -15.56 -3.08 -3.28
CA LYS A 116 -16.14 -1.80 -2.83
C LYS A 116 -15.10 -0.95 -2.09
N ILE A 117 -14.42 -1.54 -1.10
CA ILE A 117 -13.41 -0.81 -0.32
C ILE A 117 -12.28 -0.32 -1.23
N VAL A 118 -11.78 -1.18 -2.12
CA VAL A 118 -10.68 -0.85 -3.04
C VAL A 118 -11.07 0.24 -4.05
N ASN A 119 -12.33 0.27 -4.48
CA ASN A 119 -12.83 1.31 -5.39
C ASN A 119 -12.99 2.67 -4.70
N ASP A 120 -13.24 2.68 -3.39
CA ASP A 120 -13.33 3.90 -2.59
C ASP A 120 -11.97 4.45 -2.13
N LEU A 121 -10.86 3.80 -2.49
CA LEU A 121 -9.52 4.26 -2.13
C LEU A 121 -9.14 5.51 -2.92
N THR A 122 -8.52 6.44 -2.20
CA THR A 122 -7.94 7.67 -2.75
C THR A 122 -6.49 7.81 -2.29
N PRO A 123 -5.65 8.63 -2.95
CA PRO A 123 -4.29 8.87 -2.48
C PRO A 123 -4.20 9.38 -1.04
N LYS A 124 -5.26 10.05 -0.55
CA LYS A 124 -5.36 10.56 0.83
C LYS A 124 -5.41 9.46 1.88
N ASP A 125 -5.79 8.25 1.49
CA ASP A 125 -5.78 7.08 2.38
C ASP A 125 -4.37 6.59 2.70
N PHE A 126 -3.36 7.00 1.94
CA PHE A 126 -1.97 6.58 2.09
C PHE A 126 -1.04 7.73 2.45
N TYR A 127 -1.39 8.96 2.05
CA TYR A 127 -0.55 10.15 2.24
C TYR A 127 -1.40 11.41 2.49
N PRO A 128 -1.10 12.26 3.50
CA PRO A 128 0.10 12.26 4.35
C PRO A 128 0.07 11.28 5.52
N THR A 129 -1.09 10.73 5.84
CA THR A 129 -1.29 9.80 6.95
C THR A 129 -2.06 8.59 6.47
N LEU A 130 -1.63 7.41 6.89
CA LEU A 130 -2.28 6.15 6.53
C LEU A 130 -3.64 6.04 7.24
N SER A 131 -4.72 5.93 6.47
CA SER A 131 -6.06 5.64 6.99
C SER A 131 -6.24 4.14 7.25
N VAL A 132 -7.31 3.77 7.96
CA VAL A 132 -7.67 2.35 8.16
C VAL A 132 -7.92 1.68 6.81
N LYS A 133 -8.64 2.37 5.90
CA LYS A 133 -8.88 1.92 4.53
C LYS A 133 -7.59 1.70 3.75
N GLY A 134 -6.65 2.65 3.82
CA GLY A 134 -5.34 2.54 3.17
C GLY A 134 -4.48 1.40 3.74
N SER A 135 -4.63 1.10 5.03
CA SER A 135 -3.91 0.01 5.70
C SER A 135 -4.40 -1.39 5.31
N LEU A 136 -5.55 -1.52 4.63
CA LEU A 136 -6.15 -2.79 4.29
C LEU A 136 -5.24 -3.61 3.37
N GLY A 137 -4.70 -4.72 3.86
CA GLY A 137 -3.94 -5.71 3.11
C GLY A 137 -4.77 -6.95 2.80
N LEU A 138 -4.56 -7.52 1.61
CA LEU A 138 -5.02 -8.85 1.26
C LEU A 138 -4.01 -9.88 1.76
N GLY A 139 -4.45 -10.83 2.58
CA GLY A 139 -3.61 -11.92 3.07
C GLY A 139 -3.36 -13.00 2.00
N PRO A 140 -2.45 -13.95 2.29
CA PRO A 140 -2.22 -15.10 1.43
C PRO A 140 -3.50 -15.84 1.13
N ASN A 141 -3.76 -16.13 -0.14
CA ASN A 141 -4.99 -16.78 -0.59
C ASN A 141 -4.71 -17.67 -1.81
N LYS A 142 -5.62 -18.59 -2.08
CA LYS A 142 -5.47 -19.58 -3.17
C LYS A 142 -5.74 -19.02 -4.57
N TYR A 143 -6.18 -17.77 -4.67
CA TYR A 143 -6.65 -17.18 -5.94
C TYR A 143 -5.57 -16.35 -6.63
N ILE A 144 -4.48 -16.01 -5.93
CA ILE A 144 -3.34 -15.29 -6.50
C ILE A 144 -2.13 -16.21 -6.35
N SER A 145 -1.66 -16.72 -7.49
CA SER A 145 -0.43 -17.51 -7.58
C SER A 145 0.82 -16.66 -7.36
N ASN A 146 1.96 -17.33 -7.18
CA ASN A 146 3.25 -16.64 -7.08
C ASN A 146 3.62 -15.94 -8.39
N GLU A 147 3.28 -16.54 -9.53
CA GLU A 147 3.52 -16.01 -10.87
C GLU A 147 2.73 -14.72 -11.09
N GLU A 148 1.44 -14.71 -10.74
CA GLU A 148 0.60 -13.51 -10.81
C GLU A 148 1.07 -12.43 -9.81
N GLY A 149 1.55 -12.83 -8.63
CA GLY A 149 2.18 -11.93 -7.68
C GLY A 149 3.43 -11.24 -8.25
N LYS A 150 4.26 -11.97 -9.00
CA LYS A 150 5.41 -11.40 -9.71
C LYS A 150 4.98 -10.46 -10.82
N GLU A 151 3.91 -10.78 -11.56
CA GLU A 151 3.37 -9.90 -12.59
C GLU A 151 2.86 -8.57 -12.00
N ILE A 152 2.13 -8.62 -10.87
CA ILE A 152 1.72 -7.41 -10.14
C ILE A 152 2.94 -6.58 -9.75
N SER A 153 3.98 -7.22 -9.22
CA SER A 153 5.22 -6.53 -8.82
C SER A 153 5.89 -5.85 -10.02
N ALA A 154 5.98 -6.53 -11.16
CA ALA A 154 6.55 -5.98 -12.39
C ALA A 154 5.73 -4.77 -12.91
N LYS A 155 4.40 -4.86 -12.92
CA LYS A 155 3.53 -3.74 -13.34
C LYS A 155 3.63 -2.54 -12.39
N SER A 156 3.70 -2.80 -11.08
CA SER A 156 3.95 -1.78 -10.07
C SER A 156 5.29 -1.08 -10.29
N TYR A 157 6.35 -1.85 -10.56
CA TYR A 157 7.67 -1.32 -10.84
C TYR A 157 7.68 -0.45 -12.09
N GLU A 158 7.07 -0.92 -13.19
CA GLU A 158 6.95 -0.16 -14.44
C GLU A 158 6.18 1.16 -14.24
N PHE A 159 5.07 1.11 -13.51
CA PHE A 159 4.29 2.30 -13.16
C PHE A 159 5.13 3.31 -12.39
N MET A 160 5.85 2.86 -11.35
CA MET A 160 6.73 3.72 -10.56
C MET A 160 7.86 4.31 -11.40
N GLN A 161 8.55 3.49 -12.21
CA GLN A 161 9.63 3.99 -13.08
C GLN A 161 9.14 5.08 -14.03
N LYS A 162 8.03 4.84 -14.72
CA LYS A 162 7.43 5.82 -15.64
C LYS A 162 7.03 7.10 -14.91
N GLY A 163 6.41 6.97 -13.74
CA GLY A 163 6.01 8.12 -12.93
C GLY A 163 7.20 8.94 -12.42
N ILE A 164 8.25 8.29 -11.94
CA ILE A 164 9.47 8.96 -11.48
C ILE A 164 10.17 9.67 -12.64
N LYS A 165 10.30 9.00 -13.80
CA LYS A 165 10.85 9.61 -15.01
C LYS A 165 10.07 10.87 -15.39
N ASN A 166 8.74 10.80 -15.39
CA ASN A 166 7.89 11.97 -15.63
C ASN A 166 8.13 13.08 -14.60
N ILE A 167 8.31 12.77 -13.31
CA ILE A 167 8.61 13.79 -12.28
C ILE A 167 9.93 14.51 -12.60
N VAL A 168 10.97 13.76 -12.94
CA VAL A 168 12.31 14.30 -13.28
C VAL A 168 12.26 15.13 -14.56
N GLU A 169 11.57 14.66 -15.61
CA GLU A 169 11.52 15.33 -16.91
C GLU A 169 10.58 16.55 -16.93
N SER A 170 9.52 16.55 -16.12
CA SER A 170 8.47 17.58 -16.18
C SER A 170 8.71 18.81 -15.31
N ASN A 171 9.69 18.81 -14.41
CA ASN A 171 9.80 19.89 -13.41
C ASN A 171 11.24 20.05 -12.87
N THR A 172 11.88 21.19 -13.16
CA THR A 172 13.20 21.54 -12.60
C THR A 172 13.14 21.88 -11.10
N GLU A 173 11.96 22.20 -10.56
CA GLU A 173 11.79 22.57 -9.16
C GLU A 173 11.81 21.35 -8.24
N GLY A 174 12.80 21.32 -7.34
CA GLY A 174 13.01 20.22 -6.40
C GLY A 174 13.63 18.97 -7.03
N VAL A 175 14.20 19.05 -8.23
CA VAL A 175 15.00 17.96 -8.81
C VAL A 175 16.46 18.39 -8.83
N LYS A 176 17.32 17.64 -8.14
CA LYS A 176 18.74 17.93 -8.05
C LYS A 176 19.56 16.73 -8.52
N ALA A 177 20.57 16.95 -9.35
CA ALA A 177 21.51 15.89 -9.70
C ALA A 177 22.25 15.41 -8.44
N ALA A 178 22.38 14.09 -8.30
CA ALA A 178 22.96 13.45 -7.12
C ALA A 178 23.87 12.28 -7.51
N GLU A 179 24.74 11.89 -6.59
CA GLU A 179 25.49 10.64 -6.73
C GLU A 179 24.53 9.45 -6.57
N CYS A 180 24.77 8.40 -7.35
CA CYS A 180 24.05 7.15 -7.18
C CYS A 180 24.43 6.49 -5.86
N ARG A 181 23.61 6.73 -4.84
CA ARG A 181 23.64 5.97 -3.59
C ARG A 181 22.86 4.68 -3.82
N PHE A 182 23.27 3.58 -3.18
CA PHE A 182 22.54 2.32 -3.24
C PHE A 182 21.08 2.58 -2.85
N VAL A 183 20.16 2.40 -3.81
CA VAL A 183 18.70 2.47 -3.64
C VAL A 183 18.18 1.05 -3.45
#